data_AF-A0A0B1S5M0-F1
#
_entry.id   AF-A0A0B1S5M0-F1
#
_cell.length_a   1.000
_cell.length_b   1.000
_cell.length_c   1.000
_cell.angle_alpha   90.00
_cell.angle_beta   90.00
_cell.angle_gamma   90.00
#
_symmetry.space_group_name_H-M   'P 1'
#
loop_
_entity.id
_entity.type
_entity.pdbx_description
1 polymer ?
#
loop_
_entity_poly.entity_id
_entity_poly.type
_entity_poly.pdbx_seq_one_letter_code
_entity_poly.pdbx_strand_id
1 'polypeptide(L)'
;LNFYDFFFNFFHSKIFYSTPKKWVELFSRYNSGTYNNQWTVVDYKLFKPGKEIPDKDMLWILEQTPGSMRVEDVTWFLKKYSYWPSYNIPYIKDISIIAGFNEKARQFDWYKWGASPRARIFERDHKKVVDIDSLTKLMRYNDYTHEEFARCKCTPLPYTAEGGISARGDLNTPGGTYEVD
;
A
#
# COMPACT_ATOMS: atom_id res chain seq x y z
N LEU A 1 0.16 -8.50 -16.03
CA LEU A 1 -0.54 -9.47 -15.15
C LEU A 1 -0.16 -10.87 -15.59
N ASN A 2 0.43 -11.69 -14.73
CA ASN A 2 0.64 -13.10 -15.05
C ASN A 2 -0.68 -13.87 -14.89
N PHE A 3 -0.96 -14.82 -15.79
CA PHE A 3 -2.24 -15.52 -15.88
C PHE A 3 -2.59 -16.28 -14.58
N TYR A 4 -1.57 -16.80 -13.89
CA TYR A 4 -1.72 -17.54 -12.63
C TYR A 4 -2.23 -16.68 -11.47
N ASP A 5 -1.65 -15.50 -11.23
CA ASP A 5 -2.10 -14.62 -10.13
C ASP A 5 -3.48 -14.05 -10.41
N PHE A 6 -3.79 -13.75 -11.67
CA PHE A 6 -5.14 -13.34 -12.07
C PHE A 6 -6.18 -14.45 -11.83
N PHE A 7 -5.85 -15.69 -12.19
CA PHE A 7 -6.72 -16.85 -11.96
C PHE A 7 -6.94 -17.10 -10.47
N PHE A 8 -5.89 -17.02 -9.64
CA PHE A 8 -6.01 -17.14 -8.19
C PHE A 8 -6.82 -15.99 -7.58
N ASN A 9 -6.64 -14.75 -8.03
CA ASN A 9 -7.45 -13.62 -7.58
C ASN A 9 -8.94 -13.82 -7.90
N PHE A 10 -9.24 -14.27 -9.12
CA PHE A 10 -10.62 -14.52 -9.54
C PHE A 10 -11.25 -15.67 -8.74
N PHE A 11 -10.56 -16.79 -8.57
CA PHE A 11 -11.07 -17.92 -7.77
C PHE A 11 -11.26 -17.55 -6.29
N HIS A 12 -10.30 -16.85 -5.69
CA HIS A 12 -10.39 -16.46 -4.28
C HIS A 12 -11.37 -15.31 -4.02
N SER A 13 -11.71 -14.50 -5.03
CA SER A 13 -12.82 -13.54 -4.91
C SER A 13 -14.21 -14.20 -4.93
N LYS A 14 -14.31 -15.41 -5.51
CA LYS A 14 -15.59 -16.09 -5.80
C LYS A 14 -15.91 -17.24 -4.84
N ILE A 15 -14.91 -17.76 -4.13
CA ILE A 15 -15.12 -18.73 -3.06
C ILE A 15 -15.62 -17.96 -1.82
N PHE A 16 -16.76 -18.40 -1.28
CA PHE A 16 -17.41 -17.86 -0.09
C PHE A 16 -16.54 -18.08 1.16
N TYR A 17 -15.50 -17.28 1.37
CA TYR A 17 -14.74 -17.35 2.61
C TYR A 17 -15.52 -16.69 3.74
N SER A 18 -15.61 -17.41 4.86
CA SER A 18 -16.32 -16.95 6.05
C SER A 18 -15.57 -15.84 6.79
N THR A 19 -14.25 -15.67 6.59
CA THR A 19 -13.40 -14.72 7.32
C THR A 19 -12.16 -14.33 6.50
N PRO A 20 -11.58 -13.12 6.66
CA PRO A 20 -10.33 -12.70 6.02
C PRO A 20 -9.15 -13.63 6.28
N LYS A 21 -9.00 -14.12 7.52
CA LYS A 21 -7.93 -15.07 7.92
C LYS A 21 -7.87 -16.30 7.00
N LYS A 22 -9.01 -16.95 6.77
CA LYS A 22 -9.10 -18.12 5.88
C LYS A 22 -8.75 -17.79 4.44
N TRP A 23 -9.10 -16.59 3.97
CA TRP A 23 -8.74 -16.13 2.63
C TRP A 23 -7.22 -16.04 2.48
N VAL A 24 -6.55 -15.34 3.41
CA VAL A 24 -5.10 -15.14 3.36
C VAL A 24 -4.33 -16.45 3.55
N GLU A 25 -4.79 -17.34 4.44
CA GLU A 25 -4.18 -18.66 4.68
C GLU A 25 -4.29 -19.61 3.47
N LEU A 26 -5.35 -19.48 2.66
CA LEU A 26 -5.52 -20.32 1.48
C LEU A 26 -4.77 -19.76 0.28
N PHE A 27 -4.86 -18.44 0.06
CA PHE A 27 -4.08 -17.76 -0.98
C PHE A 27 -2.58 -18.03 -0.78
N SER A 28 -2.13 -18.06 0.48
CA SER A 28 -0.74 -18.35 0.81
C SER A 28 -0.27 -19.80 0.55
N ARG A 29 -1.10 -20.71 0.03
CA ARG A 29 -0.66 -22.09 -0.26
C ARG A 29 -0.01 -22.25 -1.62
N TYR A 30 -0.31 -21.36 -2.57
CA TYR A 30 0.07 -21.52 -3.96
C TYR A 30 0.81 -20.29 -4.48
N ASN A 31 1.97 -20.00 -3.87
CA ASN A 31 2.83 -18.91 -4.29
C ASN A 31 3.40 -19.17 -5.70
N SER A 32 3.04 -18.33 -6.66
CA SER A 32 3.69 -18.32 -7.97
C SER A 32 5.02 -17.57 -7.96
N GLY A 33 5.23 -16.68 -6.98
CA GLY A 33 6.31 -15.70 -6.96
C GLY A 33 6.17 -14.59 -7.99
N THR A 34 5.06 -14.54 -8.73
CA THR A 34 4.77 -13.49 -9.70
C THR A 34 3.71 -12.53 -9.16
N TYR A 35 3.71 -11.29 -9.67
CA TYR A 35 2.80 -10.22 -9.22
C TYR A 35 2.76 -10.05 -7.70
N ASN A 36 3.95 -9.89 -7.12
CA ASN A 36 4.18 -9.74 -5.69
C ASN A 36 3.50 -8.48 -5.15
N ASN A 37 2.41 -8.67 -4.39
CA ASN A 37 1.53 -7.61 -3.92
C ASN A 37 1.38 -7.64 -2.39
N GLN A 38 0.88 -6.53 -1.85
CA GLN A 38 0.20 -6.51 -0.56
C GLN A 38 -1.31 -6.61 -0.81
N TRP A 39 -1.91 -7.72 -0.42
CA TRP A 39 -3.36 -7.89 -0.40
C TRP A 39 -3.90 -7.44 0.94
N THR A 40 -4.98 -6.68 0.94
CA THR A 40 -5.69 -6.24 2.15
C THR A 40 -7.11 -6.81 2.09
N VAL A 41 -7.52 -7.53 3.13
CA VAL A 41 -8.82 -8.20 3.21
C VAL A 41 -9.55 -7.71 4.45
N VAL A 42 -10.72 -7.11 4.23
CA VAL A 42 -11.56 -6.48 5.27
C VAL A 42 -12.80 -7.34 5.51
N ASP A 43 -13.12 -7.65 6.77
CA ASP A 43 -14.42 -8.24 7.11
C ASP A 43 -15.46 -7.15 7.44
N TYR A 44 -16.22 -6.74 6.42
CA TYR A 44 -17.31 -5.78 6.63
C TYR A 44 -18.43 -6.28 7.56
N LYS A 45 -18.57 -7.58 7.79
CA LYS A 45 -19.62 -8.10 8.70
C LYS A 45 -19.34 -7.75 10.16
N LEU A 46 -18.08 -7.46 10.49
CA LEU A 46 -17.67 -7.02 11.82
C LEU A 46 -17.86 -5.51 12.02
N PHE A 47 -18.08 -4.75 10.94
CA PHE A 47 -18.32 -3.32 11.01
C PHE A 47 -19.80 -3.04 11.32
N LYS A 48 -20.04 -2.25 12.38
CA LYS A 48 -21.37 -1.75 12.74
C LYS A 48 -21.30 -0.23 12.88
N PRO A 49 -22.03 0.56 12.07
CA PRO A 49 -22.00 2.02 12.16
C PRO A 49 -22.24 2.53 13.58
N GLY A 50 -21.42 3.49 14.02
CA GLY A 50 -21.51 4.09 15.35
C GLY A 50 -21.05 3.18 16.51
N LYS A 51 -20.50 1.99 16.23
CA LYS A 51 -19.88 1.11 17.23
C LYS A 51 -18.37 1.07 17.03
N GLU A 52 -17.66 0.82 18.13
CA GLU A 52 -16.23 0.56 18.08
C GLU A 52 -15.94 -0.73 17.31
N ILE A 53 -14.84 -0.74 16.55
CA ILE A 53 -14.38 -1.92 15.82
C ILE A 53 -13.71 -2.93 16.78
N PRO A 54 -13.72 -4.24 16.46
CA PRO A 54 -13.07 -5.25 17.30
C PRO A 54 -11.55 -5.03 17.38
N ASP A 55 -10.90 -5.66 18.36
CA ASP A 55 -9.44 -5.58 18.52
C ASP A 55 -8.65 -6.41 17.50
N LYS A 56 -9.31 -7.39 16.87
CA LYS A 56 -8.71 -8.36 15.94
C LYS A 56 -9.70 -8.84 14.89
N ASP A 57 -9.18 -9.56 13.91
CA ASP A 57 -9.88 -10.31 12.87
C ASP A 57 -10.71 -9.49 11.86
N MET A 58 -10.66 -8.16 11.91
CA MET A 58 -11.35 -7.29 10.94
C MET A 58 -10.52 -7.01 9.69
N LEU A 59 -9.22 -6.78 9.84
CA LEU A 59 -8.33 -6.41 8.74
C LEU A 59 -7.10 -7.31 8.72
N TRP A 60 -6.98 -8.11 7.67
CA TRP A 60 -5.81 -8.95 7.43
C TRP A 60 -5.07 -8.47 6.19
N ILE A 61 -3.74 -8.52 6.26
CA ILE A 61 -2.89 -8.32 5.09
C ILE A 61 -2.16 -9.60 4.73
N LEU A 62 -1.83 -9.74 3.45
CA LEU A 62 -0.92 -10.75 2.92
C LEU A 62 0.10 -10.04 2.04
N GLU A 63 1.37 -10.30 2.28
CA GLU A 63 2.46 -9.82 1.44
C GLU A 63 3.23 -10.99 0.84
N GLN A 64 3.51 -10.88 -0.46
CA GLN A 64 4.11 -11.95 -1.27
C GLN A 64 5.43 -11.51 -1.88
N THR A 65 6.41 -12.41 -1.89
CA THR A 65 7.63 -12.37 -2.72
C THR A 65 7.87 -13.75 -3.35
N PRO A 66 8.80 -13.90 -4.31
CA PRO A 66 9.21 -15.23 -4.76
C PRO A 66 9.66 -16.10 -3.58
N GLY A 67 9.03 -17.26 -3.40
CA GLY A 67 9.38 -18.23 -2.34
C GLY A 67 8.95 -17.86 -0.91
N SER A 68 8.30 -16.71 -0.68
CA SER A 68 7.82 -16.32 0.66
C SER A 68 6.49 -15.60 0.61
N MET A 69 5.63 -15.91 1.57
CA MET A 69 4.43 -15.13 1.88
C MET A 69 4.29 -15.00 3.39
N ARG A 70 3.79 -13.84 3.81
CA ARG A 70 3.50 -13.54 5.20
C ARG A 70 2.12 -12.93 5.29
N VAL A 71 1.42 -13.25 6.37
CA VAL A 71 0.09 -12.74 6.67
C VAL A 71 0.09 -12.16 8.06
N GLU A 72 -0.64 -11.06 8.26
CA GLU A 72 -0.70 -10.39 9.55
C GLU A 72 -2.10 -9.80 9.77
N ASP A 73 -2.60 -9.90 11.01
CA ASP A 73 -3.77 -9.16 11.45
C ASP A 73 -3.35 -7.75 11.86
N VAL A 74 -3.82 -6.77 11.10
CA VAL A 74 -3.52 -5.35 11.31
C VAL A 74 -4.74 -4.57 11.77
N THR A 75 -5.74 -5.25 12.34
CA THR A 75 -6.93 -4.62 12.94
C THR A 75 -6.57 -3.58 13.99
N TRP A 76 -5.52 -3.85 14.78
CA TRP A 76 -5.01 -2.91 15.78
C TRP A 76 -4.59 -1.57 15.16
N PHE A 77 -4.02 -1.58 13.94
CA PHE A 77 -3.59 -0.37 13.24
C PHE A 77 -4.80 0.45 12.82
N LEU A 78 -5.80 -0.22 12.22
CA LEU A 78 -7.06 0.41 11.84
C LEU A 78 -7.75 1.03 13.06
N LYS A 79 -7.76 0.33 14.21
CA LYS A 79 -8.35 0.81 15.45
C LYS A 79 -7.62 2.03 16.01
N LYS A 80 -6.28 2.03 15.96
CA LYS A 80 -5.45 3.11 16.50
C LYS A 80 -5.44 4.35 15.62
N TYR A 81 -5.33 4.17 14.30
CA TYR A 81 -5.07 5.27 13.38
C TYR A 81 -6.27 5.64 12.50
N SER A 82 -7.35 4.86 12.51
CA SER A 82 -8.58 5.04 11.71
C SER A 82 -8.44 4.83 10.20
N TYR A 83 -7.28 4.35 9.72
CA TYR A 83 -7.06 4.01 8.31
C TYR A 83 -5.99 2.91 8.17
N TRP A 84 -5.88 2.34 6.96
CA TRP A 84 -4.78 1.46 6.56
C TRP A 84 -4.30 1.87 5.17
N PRO A 85 -3.07 2.38 5.01
CA PRO A 85 -2.56 2.76 3.70
C PRO A 85 -1.74 1.65 3.03
N SER A 86 -1.73 1.66 1.70
CA SER A 86 -0.89 0.77 0.88
C SER A 86 -0.32 1.54 -0.31
N TYR A 87 1.00 1.47 -0.50
CA TYR A 87 1.73 2.32 -1.45
C TYR A 87 3.01 1.66 -1.97
N ASN A 88 2.95 0.37 -2.29
CA ASN A 88 4.05 -0.41 -2.91
C ASN A 88 5.33 -0.55 -2.07
N ILE A 89 5.24 -0.35 -0.75
CA ILE A 89 6.33 -0.65 0.19
C ILE A 89 5.82 -1.75 1.14
N PRO A 90 6.54 -2.88 1.27
CA PRO A 90 6.13 -3.94 2.20
C PRO A 90 6.12 -3.43 3.65
N TYR A 91 5.03 -3.72 4.35
CA TYR A 91 4.84 -3.46 5.77
C TYR A 91 5.48 -4.54 6.63
N ILE A 92 5.32 -5.81 6.25
CA ILE A 92 5.79 -6.95 7.05
C ILE A 92 7.31 -6.99 6.94
N LYS A 93 7.99 -6.87 8.09
CA LYS A 93 9.46 -6.74 8.17
C LYS A 93 10.21 -7.83 7.40
N ASP A 94 9.79 -9.08 7.53
CA ASP A 94 10.38 -10.22 6.82
C ASP A 94 10.35 -10.02 5.30
N ILE A 95 9.20 -9.59 4.77
CA ILE A 95 9.03 -9.33 3.34
C ILE A 95 9.85 -8.13 2.90
N SER A 96 9.88 -7.05 3.70
CA SER A 96 10.71 -5.88 3.43
C SER A 96 12.20 -6.22 3.33
N ILE A 97 12.69 -7.16 4.16
CA ILE A 97 14.06 -7.66 4.11
C ILE A 97 14.30 -8.50 2.85
N ILE A 98 13.45 -9.51 2.60
CA ILE A 98 13.60 -10.42 1.46
C ILE A 98 13.51 -9.68 0.12
N ALA A 99 12.64 -8.67 0.02
CA ALA A 99 12.47 -7.85 -1.17
C ALA A 99 13.55 -6.75 -1.32
N GLY A 100 14.49 -6.63 -0.39
CA GLY A 100 15.58 -5.64 -0.44
C GLY A 100 15.18 -4.19 -0.09
N PHE A 101 13.94 -3.96 0.36
CA PHE A 101 13.48 -2.62 0.76
C PHE A 101 14.24 -2.12 2.00
N ASN A 102 14.57 -2.99 2.94
CA ASN A 102 15.30 -2.60 4.15
C ASN A 102 16.68 -1.98 3.85
N GLU A 103 17.38 -2.52 2.85
CA GLU A 103 18.69 -2.01 2.44
C GLU A 103 18.56 -0.66 1.73
N LYS A 104 17.67 -0.57 0.74
CA LYS A 104 17.41 0.69 0.01
C LYS A 104 16.91 1.80 0.94
N ALA A 105 16.11 1.45 1.95
CA ALA A 105 15.63 2.37 2.97
C ALA A 105 16.74 3.04 3.79
N ARG A 106 17.97 2.50 3.80
CA ARG A 106 19.11 3.19 4.44
C ARG A 106 19.59 4.39 3.64
N GLN A 107 19.34 4.39 2.33
CA GLN A 107 19.83 5.40 1.40
C GLN A 107 18.71 6.37 0.98
N PHE A 108 17.47 5.87 0.84
CA PHE A 108 16.36 6.62 0.27
C PHE A 108 15.08 6.46 1.10
N ASP A 109 14.47 7.59 1.48
CA ASP A 109 13.19 7.61 2.22
C ASP A 109 12.03 7.01 1.41
N TRP A 110 12.14 7.03 0.08
CA TRP A 110 11.19 6.41 -0.85
C TRP A 110 10.92 4.92 -0.59
N TYR A 111 11.86 4.20 0.04
CA TYR A 111 11.73 2.78 0.37
C TYR A 111 11.36 2.53 1.84
N LYS A 112 11.25 3.58 2.66
CA LYS A 112 10.82 3.48 4.05
C LYS A 112 9.29 3.50 4.11
N TRP A 113 8.72 2.46 4.74
CA TRP A 113 7.26 2.34 4.85
C TRP A 113 6.61 3.59 5.45
N GLY A 114 7.19 4.20 6.48
CA GLY A 114 6.63 5.40 7.12
C GLY A 114 7.16 6.76 6.62
N ALA A 115 8.07 6.81 5.63
CA ALA A 115 8.71 8.08 5.24
C ALA A 115 8.63 8.39 3.73
N SER A 116 8.16 7.46 2.91
CA SER A 116 7.94 7.73 1.49
C SER A 116 6.95 8.88 1.26
N PRO A 117 6.99 9.56 0.10
CA PRO A 117 6.07 10.67 -0.19
C PRO A 117 4.61 10.31 0.04
N ARG A 118 4.17 9.16 -0.47
CA ARG A 118 2.79 8.67 -0.31
C ARG A 118 2.44 8.37 1.13
N ALA A 119 3.36 7.78 1.91
CA ALA A 119 3.14 7.53 3.34
C ALA A 119 2.89 8.83 4.10
N ARG A 120 3.71 9.87 3.83
CA ARG A 120 3.60 11.18 4.48
C ARG A 120 2.33 11.93 4.07
N ILE A 121 1.94 11.86 2.78
CA ILE A 121 0.66 12.42 2.31
C ILE A 121 -0.50 11.73 3.01
N PHE A 122 -0.54 10.39 3.06
CA PHE A 122 -1.61 9.67 3.76
C PHE A 122 -1.65 10.00 5.25
N GLU A 123 -0.51 10.03 5.95
CA GLU A 123 -0.45 10.39 7.36
C GLU A 123 -1.03 11.79 7.60
N ARG A 124 -0.68 12.77 6.77
CA ARG A 124 -1.18 14.15 6.84
C ARG A 124 -2.67 14.27 6.52
N ASP A 125 -3.13 13.61 5.46
CA ASP A 125 -4.40 13.93 4.81
C ASP A 125 -5.52 12.91 5.00
N HIS A 126 -5.27 11.69 5.50
CA HIS A 126 -6.32 10.68 5.68
C HIS A 126 -7.50 11.20 6.52
N LYS A 127 -7.25 12.05 7.52
CA LYS A 127 -8.29 12.64 8.39
C LYS A 127 -9.22 13.61 7.66
N LYS A 128 -8.82 14.10 6.48
CA LYS A 128 -9.66 14.97 5.64
C LYS A 128 -10.71 14.19 4.86
N VAL A 129 -10.61 12.85 4.84
CA VAL A 129 -11.57 11.97 4.19
C VAL A 129 -12.73 11.71 5.15
N VAL A 130 -13.89 12.27 4.82
CA VAL A 130 -15.14 12.15 5.61
C VAL A 130 -16.28 11.53 4.80
N ASP A 131 -16.10 11.41 3.49
CA ASP A 131 -17.06 10.90 2.53
C ASP A 131 -16.34 10.36 1.27
N ILE A 132 -17.11 9.85 0.32
CA ILE A 132 -16.58 9.26 -0.92
C ILE A 132 -15.94 10.32 -1.82
N ASP A 133 -16.43 11.56 -1.81
CA ASP A 133 -15.89 12.64 -2.65
C ASP A 133 -14.52 13.11 -2.15
N SER A 134 -14.38 13.30 -0.84
CA SER A 134 -13.10 13.60 -0.19
C SER A 134 -12.11 12.43 -0.28
N LEU A 135 -12.58 11.17 -0.21
CA LEU A 135 -11.76 10.00 -0.52
C LEU A 135 -11.26 10.05 -1.96
N THR A 136 -12.15 10.29 -2.91
CA THR A 136 -11.81 10.40 -4.34
C THR A 136 -10.79 11.49 -4.57
N LYS A 137 -10.96 12.66 -3.93
CA LYS A 137 -10.02 13.77 -3.99
C LYS A 137 -8.63 13.38 -3.49
N LEU A 138 -8.53 12.68 -2.34
CA LEU A 138 -7.25 12.20 -1.82
C LEU A 138 -6.62 11.16 -2.77
N MET A 139 -7.40 10.20 -3.25
CA MET A 139 -6.90 9.15 -4.15
C MET A 139 -6.47 9.68 -5.53
N ARG A 140 -6.95 10.87 -5.93
CA ARG A 140 -6.55 11.58 -7.15
C ARG A 140 -5.51 12.66 -6.90
N TYR A 141 -5.05 12.83 -5.66
CA TYR A 141 -4.15 13.91 -5.29
C TYR A 141 -2.78 13.77 -5.96
N ASN A 142 -2.43 14.78 -6.74
CA ASN A 142 -1.08 15.02 -7.24
C ASN A 142 -0.89 16.52 -7.50
N ASP A 143 -0.25 17.19 -6.56
CA ASP A 143 0.15 18.59 -6.67
C ASP A 143 1.68 18.71 -6.54
N TYR A 144 2.40 17.85 -7.26
CA TYR A 144 3.83 17.62 -7.07
C TYR A 144 4.73 18.86 -7.17
N THR A 145 4.29 19.93 -7.85
CA THR A 145 5.05 21.18 -7.95
C THR A 145 5.00 22.01 -6.67
N HIS A 146 3.99 21.79 -5.82
CA HIS A 146 3.81 22.50 -4.54
C HIS A 146 3.86 21.59 -3.32
N GLU A 147 3.78 20.26 -3.51
CA GLU A 147 3.87 19.26 -2.46
C GLU A 147 5.31 19.14 -1.93
N GLU A 148 5.49 19.44 -0.64
CA GLU A 148 6.80 19.35 0.02
C GLU A 148 7.34 17.93 0.04
N PHE A 149 6.47 16.91 0.10
CA PHE A 149 6.87 15.51 0.11
C PHE A 149 7.28 14.98 -1.27
N ALA A 150 6.90 15.67 -2.35
CA ALA A 150 7.28 15.32 -3.71
C ALA A 150 8.65 15.91 -4.12
N ARG A 151 9.28 16.69 -3.24
CA ARG A 151 10.62 17.23 -3.47
C ARG A 151 11.66 16.12 -3.48
N CYS A 152 12.65 16.29 -4.35
CA CYS A 152 13.77 15.35 -4.52
C CYS A 152 15.01 16.10 -5.03
N LYS A 153 16.20 15.49 -4.87
CA LYS A 153 17.47 15.86 -5.55
C LYS A 153 17.37 15.56 -7.05
N CYS A 154 16.49 16.28 -7.72
CA CYS A 154 16.17 16.12 -9.12
C CYS A 154 16.57 17.36 -9.93
N THR A 155 16.83 17.18 -11.22
CA THR A 155 17.11 18.28 -12.16
C THR A 155 16.29 18.12 -13.44
N PRO A 156 15.85 19.22 -14.08
CA PRO A 156 16.07 20.63 -13.71
C PRO A 156 15.16 21.14 -12.59
N LEU A 157 14.11 20.41 -12.23
CA LEU A 157 13.14 20.81 -11.22
C LEU A 157 13.33 19.99 -9.92
N PRO A 158 13.19 20.61 -8.73
CA PRO A 158 13.49 19.94 -7.45
C PRO A 158 12.33 19.09 -6.92
N TYR A 159 11.54 18.49 -7.82
CA TYR A 159 10.36 17.69 -7.50
C TYR A 159 10.08 16.66 -8.60
N THR A 160 9.31 15.64 -8.27
CA THR A 160 8.90 14.59 -9.21
C THR A 160 7.39 14.36 -9.15
N ALA A 161 6.77 14.20 -10.31
CA ALA A 161 5.35 13.87 -10.46
C ALA A 161 4.99 12.45 -9.97
N GLU A 162 5.99 11.64 -9.63
CA GLU A 162 5.86 10.34 -8.96
C GLU A 162 5.56 10.46 -7.46
N GLY A 163 5.81 11.63 -6.86
CA GLY A 163 5.64 11.86 -5.42
C GLY A 163 4.19 12.04 -4.95
N GLY A 164 3.21 12.03 -5.86
CA GLY A 164 1.78 12.13 -5.54
C GLY A 164 1.12 10.80 -5.17
N ILE A 165 -0.10 10.84 -4.62
CA ILE A 165 -0.92 9.62 -4.45
C ILE A 165 -1.28 9.01 -5.80
N SER A 166 -1.69 9.88 -6.74
CA SER A 166 -1.96 9.52 -8.14
C SER A 166 -0.81 10.00 -9.02
N ALA A 167 0.26 9.21 -9.08
CA ALA A 167 1.46 9.53 -9.85
C ALA A 167 1.18 9.93 -11.32
N ARG A 168 2.00 10.84 -11.85
CA ARG A 168 1.93 11.40 -13.20
C ARG A 168 3.32 11.56 -13.83
N GLY A 169 4.09 10.47 -13.85
CA GLY A 169 5.46 10.46 -14.40
C GLY A 169 5.60 10.99 -15.82
N ASP A 170 4.53 10.99 -16.61
CA ASP A 170 4.48 11.63 -17.93
C ASP A 170 4.73 13.15 -17.90
N LEU A 171 4.53 13.80 -16.75
CA LEU A 171 4.77 15.22 -16.53
C LEU A 171 6.20 15.53 -16.04
N ASN A 172 7.02 14.50 -15.78
CA ASN A 172 8.43 14.68 -15.47
C ASN A 172 9.21 15.15 -16.70
N THR A 173 10.25 15.97 -16.49
CA THR A 173 11.05 16.52 -17.59
C THR A 173 11.84 15.39 -18.29
N PRO A 174 11.71 15.21 -19.62
CA PRO A 174 12.51 14.25 -20.36
C PRO A 174 14.01 14.54 -20.22
N GLY A 175 14.81 13.51 -19.93
CA GLY A 175 16.27 13.66 -19.73
C GLY A 175 16.68 14.29 -18.40
N GLY A 176 15.74 14.53 -17.47
CA GLY A 176 16.04 14.95 -16.11
C GLY A 176 16.70 13.85 -15.27
N THR A 177 17.30 14.25 -14.15
CA THR A 177 17.83 13.32 -13.14
C THR A 177 16.86 13.21 -11.98
N TYR A 178 16.67 12.00 -11.45
CA TYR A 178 15.74 11.73 -10.34
C TYR A 178 16.43 10.91 -9.22
N GLU A 179 15.96 11.07 -7.98
CA GLU A 179 16.57 10.42 -6.79
C GLU A 179 16.44 8.90 -6.77
N VAL A 180 15.35 8.41 -7.33
CA VAL A 180 15.03 7.00 -7.45
C VAL A 180 14.68 6.74 -8.90
N ASP A 181 15.18 5.61 -9.41
CA ASP A 181 14.93 5.13 -10.78
C ASP A 181 13.44 4.88 -11.05
#